data_AF-A0A328EKY4-F1
#
_entry.id   AF-A0A328EKY4-F1
#
_cell.length_a   1.000
_cell.length_b   1.000
_cell.length_c   1.000
_cell.angle_alpha   90.00
_cell.angle_beta   90.00
_cell.angle_gamma   90.00
#
_symmetry.space_group_name_H-M   'P 1'
#
loop_
_entity.id
_entity.type
_entity.pdbx_description
1 polymer ?
#
loop_
_entity_poly.entity_id
_entity_poly.type
_entity_poly.pdbx_seq_one_letter_code
_entity_poly.pdbx_strand_id
1 'polypeptide(L)' 'MDSKDPKTQNFTYTKPYQNFEKINSGEVYAQDGAELYENTSGIPLYLGIIMKSVILGDGMGFLFEKMK' A
#
# COMPACT_ATOMS: atom_id res chain seq x y z
N MET A 1 4.67 -3.43 27.01
CA MET A 1 5.90 -2.85 26.44
C MET A 1 5.51 -2.22 25.13
N ASP A 2 5.38 -0.90 25.09
CA ASP A 2 5.09 -0.18 23.85
C ASP A 2 6.33 -0.32 22.95
N SER A 3 6.18 -0.92 21.78
CA SER A 3 7.28 -1.03 20.83
C SER A 3 7.68 0.37 20.40
N LYS A 4 8.97 0.71 20.58
CA LYS A 4 9.55 2.03 20.29
C LYS A 4 9.83 2.23 18.80
N ASP A 5 9.09 1.53 17.94
CA ASP A 5 9.38 1.57 16.52
C ASP A 5 8.80 2.87 15.95
N PRO A 6 9.64 3.72 15.35
CA PRO A 6 9.19 5.04 14.92
C PRO A 6 8.21 4.85 13.75
N LYS A 7 7.04 5.47 13.86
CA LYS A 7 5.98 5.37 12.86
C LYS A 7 6.09 6.52 11.87
N THR A 8 5.93 6.25 10.57
CA THR A 8 5.75 7.35 9.60
C THR A 8 4.30 7.82 9.60
N GLN A 9 4.12 9.13 9.49
CA GLN A 9 2.82 9.77 9.26
C GLN A 9 2.66 10.23 7.79
N ASN A 10 3.71 10.06 6.98
CA ASN A 10 3.74 10.56 5.61
C ASN A 10 3.09 9.58 4.62
N PHE A 11 3.04 8.29 4.96
CA PHE A 11 2.41 7.29 4.13
C PHE A 11 0.89 7.30 4.32
N THR A 12 0.17 7.39 3.20
CA THR A 12 -1.29 7.31 3.16
C THR A 12 -1.75 6.53 1.94
N TYR A 13 -2.79 5.71 2.10
CA TYR A 13 -3.54 5.16 0.97
C TYR A 13 -4.48 6.22 0.41
N THR A 14 -4.66 6.25 -0.91
CA THR A 14 -5.52 7.26 -1.57
C THR A 14 -7.00 7.08 -1.28
N LYS A 15 -7.41 5.90 -0.83
CA LYS A 15 -8.77 5.57 -0.36
C LYS A 15 -8.73 4.47 0.71
N PRO A 16 -9.80 4.24 1.49
CA PRO A 16 -9.85 3.17 2.48
C PRO A 16 -9.99 1.79 1.81
N TYR A 17 -8.88 1.25 1.31
CA TYR A 17 -8.85 -0.06 0.66
C TYR A 17 -9.22 -1.20 1.60
N GLN A 18 -9.86 -2.23 1.06
CA GLN A 18 -10.05 -3.54 1.69
C GLN A 18 -9.02 -4.55 1.20
N ASN A 19 -8.78 -5.61 1.98
CA ASN A 19 -7.88 -6.69 1.56
C ASN A 19 -8.42 -7.37 0.29
N PHE A 20 -7.50 -7.62 -0.65
CA PHE A 20 -7.74 -8.10 -2.01
C PHE A 20 -8.60 -7.16 -2.86
N GLU A 21 -8.64 -5.87 -2.54
CA GLU A 21 -9.23 -4.87 -3.42
C GLU A 21 -8.34 -4.63 -4.65
N LYS A 22 -8.99 -4.46 -5.80
CA LYS A 22 -8.33 -4.29 -7.09
C LYS A 22 -7.77 -2.88 -7.25
N ILE A 23 -6.53 -2.78 -7.72
CA ILE A 23 -5.87 -1.57 -8.19
C ILE A 23 -5.68 -1.70 -9.69
N ASN A 24 -6.28 -0.79 -10.47
CA ASN A 24 -6.18 -0.83 -11.93
C ASN A 24 -4.81 -0.32 -12.40
N SER A 25 -4.39 -0.71 -13.61
CA SER A 25 -3.17 -0.13 -14.20
C SER A 25 -3.34 1.37 -14.38
N GLY A 26 -2.33 2.15 -14.01
CA GLY A 26 -2.36 3.61 -13.99
C GLY A 26 -3.00 4.23 -12.74
N GLU A 27 -3.52 3.42 -11.82
CA GLU A 27 -4.13 3.92 -10.58
C GLU A 27 -3.04 4.23 -9.54
N VAL A 28 -3.06 5.46 -9.01
CA VAL A 28 -2.27 5.85 -7.83
C VAL A 28 -2.99 5.36 -6.58
N TYR A 29 -2.39 4.40 -5.87
CA TYR A 29 -3.00 3.71 -4.73
C TYR A 29 -2.46 4.13 -3.37
N ALA A 30 -1.26 4.73 -3.33
CA ALA A 30 -0.69 5.28 -2.11
C ALA A 30 0.23 6.46 -2.38
N GLN A 31 0.55 7.21 -1.34
CA GLN A 31 1.50 8.31 -1.33
C GLN A 31 2.36 8.23 -0.07
N ASP A 32 3.66 8.47 -0.19
CA ASP A 32 4.57 8.67 0.95
C ASP A 32 5.33 9.99 0.77
N GLY A 33 4.92 11.02 1.49
CA GLY A 33 5.49 12.36 1.33
C GLY A 33 5.26 12.90 -0.09
N ALA A 34 6.33 13.04 -0.88
CA ALA A 34 6.26 13.51 -2.27
C ALA A 34 6.19 12.36 -3.29
N GLU A 35 6.39 11.12 -2.85
CA GLU A 35 6.40 9.94 -3.74
C GLU A 35 4.97 9.39 -3.91
N LEU A 36 4.59 9.12 -5.16
CA LEU A 36 3.30 8.52 -5.52
C LEU A 36 3.53 7.07 -5.95
N TYR A 37 2.74 6.18 -5.40
CA TYR A 37 2.73 4.77 -5.76
C TYR A 37 1.62 4.50 -6.76
N GLU A 38 2.00 4.26 -8.01
CA GLU A 38 1.12 3.94 -9.13
C GLU A 38 1.28 2.48 -9.54
N ASN A 39 0.18 1.82 -9.93
CA ASN A 39 0.28 0.51 -10.58
C ASN A 39 0.73 0.66 -12.04
N THR A 40 2.01 0.43 -12.29
CA THR A 40 2.63 0.52 -13.62
C THR A 40 2.75 -0.83 -14.34
N SER A 41 2.18 -1.90 -13.78
CA SER A 41 2.39 -3.28 -14.28
C SER A 41 1.62 -3.63 -15.57
N GLY A 42 0.78 -2.73 -16.09
CA GLY A 42 -0.03 -2.99 -17.30
C GLY A 42 -1.21 -3.95 -17.08
N ILE A 43 -1.36 -4.48 -15.87
CA ILE A 43 -2.43 -5.39 -15.45
C ILE A 43 -3.00 -4.95 -14.09
N PRO A 44 -4.21 -5.39 -13.72
CA PRO A 44 -4.70 -5.18 -12.37
C PRO A 44 -3.87 -5.91 -11.33
N LEU A 45 -3.57 -5.22 -10.23
CA LEU A 45 -3.00 -5.79 -9.02
C LEU A 45 -4.05 -5.80 -7.92
N TYR A 46 -3.80 -6.56 -6.86
CA TYR A 46 -4.68 -6.66 -5.70
C TYR A 46 -3.89 -6.30 -4.45
N LEU A 47 -4.37 -5.33 -3.68
CA LEU A 47 -3.74 -4.94 -2.43
C LEU A 47 -4.22 -5.84 -1.30
N GLY A 48 -3.31 -6.45 -0.54
CA GLY A 48 -3.66 -7.27 0.61
C GLY A 48 -2.69 -7.10 1.78
N ILE A 49 -3.10 -7.63 2.93
CA ILE A 49 -2.39 -7.50 4.22
C ILE A 49 -2.14 -6.01 4.53
N ILE A 50 -3.19 -5.20 4.42
CA ILE A 50 -3.12 -3.74 4.58
C ILE A 50 -2.87 -3.39 6.04
N MET A 51 -1.80 -2.65 6.30
CA MET A 51 -1.47 -2.14 7.63
C MET A 51 -2.12 -0.79 7.90
N LYS A 52 -2.68 -0.62 9.11
CA LYS A 52 -3.31 0.64 9.57
C LYS A 52 -2.33 1.63 10.20
N SER A 53 -1.14 1.18 10.58
CA SER A 53 -0.12 2.01 11.21
C SER A 53 1.23 1.57 10.70
N VAL A 54 1.98 2.53 10.16
CA VAL A 54 3.26 2.23 9.51
C VAL A 54 4.36 2.25 10.54
N ILE A 55 5.16 1.18 10.57
CA ILE A 55 6.46 1.20 11.23
C ILE A 55 7.48 1.56 10.16
N LEU A 56 8.36 2.54 10.44
CA LEU A 56 9.42 2.92 9.51
C LEU A 56 10.32 1.71 9.21
N GLY A 57 10.47 1.40 7.93
CA GLY A 57 11.27 0.27 7.45
C GLY A 57 10.48 -1.01 7.16
N ASP A 58 9.21 -1.08 7.57
CA ASP A 58 8.34 -2.22 7.27
C ASP A 58 7.51 -2.01 6.00
N GLY A 59 7.01 -3.12 5.44
CA GLY A 59 6.08 -3.09 4.31
C GLY A 59 4.66 -2.69 4.72
N MET A 60 4.00 -1.88 3.90
CA MET A 60 2.64 -1.36 4.17
C MET A 60 1.51 -2.31 3.81
N GLY A 61 1.80 -3.21 2.89
CA GLY A 61 0.92 -4.22 2.36
C GLY A 61 1.62 -4.89 1.20
N PHE A 62 0.95 -5.86 0.61
CA PHE A 62 1.47 -6.61 -0.52
C PHE A 62 0.57 -6.38 -1.72
N LEU A 63 1.21 -6.22 -2.87
CA LEU A 63 0.54 -6.29 -4.15
C LEU A 63 0.61 -7.71 -4.66
N PHE A 64 -0.55 -8.26 -5.00
CA PHE A 64 -0.71 -9.59 -5.55
C PHE A 64 -1.11 -9.49 -7.01
N GLU A 65 -0.47 -10.29 -7.84
CA GLU A 65 -0.99 -10.62 -9.15
C GLU A 65 -1.90 -11.85 -9.03
N LYS A 66 -3.06 -11.82 -9.69
CA LYS A 66 -3.94 -12.98 -9.75
C LYS A 66 -3.37 -14.00 -10.76
N MET A 67 -2.94 -15.16 -10.27
CA MET A 67 -2.57 -16.28 -11.13
C MET A 67 -3.79 -16.82 -11.88
N LYS A 68 -3.58 -17.24 -13.14
CA LYS A 68 -4.61 -17.83 -13.99
C LYS A 68 -4.89 -19.29 -13.61
#